data_AF-A0A7C6SQB1-F1
#
_entry.id   AF-A0A7C6SQB1-F1
#
_cell.length_a   1.000
_cell.length_b   1.000
_cell.length_c   1.000
_cell.angle_alpha   90.00
_cell.angle_beta   90.00
_cell.angle_gamma   90.00
#
_symmetry.space_group_name_H-M   'P 1'
#
loop_
_entity.id
_entity.type
_entity.pdbx_description
1 polymer ?
#
loop_
_entity_poly.entity_id
_entity_poly.type
_entity_poly.pdbx_seq_one_letter_code
_entity_poly.pdbx_strand_id
1 'polypeptide(L)'
;MKKEKILIFDSTLRDGAQGEGISYSVSDKLSIVRALDDFGVDYIEAGNPGSNPKDIAFFREVRGDTLKHARLCAFGSTHKKGATPESDPNVLSLLRAETPAVSLFGKAWDLHVHKVLMTSLEENLDLVGNTVRYFHRQGREVIFDAEHFFDGLRDNPEYTLKVL
;
A
#
# COMPACT_ATOMS: atom_id res chain seq x y z
N MET A 1 22.12 -17.12 -19.64
CA MET A 1 21.28 -16.94 -18.45
C MET A 1 20.42 -15.70 -18.67
N LYS A 2 19.10 -15.79 -18.50
CA LYS A 2 18.22 -14.60 -18.48
C LYS A 2 18.63 -13.79 -17.25
N LYS A 3 19.00 -12.53 -17.40
CA LYS A 3 19.22 -11.66 -16.23
C LYS A 3 17.88 -11.49 -15.53
N GLU A 4 17.82 -11.81 -14.24
CA GLU A 4 16.66 -11.50 -13.41
C GLU A 4 16.55 -9.98 -13.30
N LYS A 5 15.36 -9.44 -13.59
CA LYS A 5 15.10 -8.01 -13.44
C LYS A 5 14.80 -7.75 -11.97
N ILE A 6 15.67 -6.97 -11.32
CA ILE A 6 15.40 -6.43 -9.99
C ILE A 6 14.47 -5.22 -10.17
N LEU A 7 13.37 -5.19 -9.43
CA LEU A 7 12.46 -4.04 -9.39
C LEU A 7 12.75 -3.21 -8.15
N ILE A 8 12.81 -1.89 -8.32
CA ILE A 8 13.05 -0.95 -7.21
C ILE A 8 11.71 -0.38 -6.75
N PHE A 9 11.39 -0.59 -5.48
CA PHE A 9 10.23 0.00 -4.81
C PHE A 9 10.73 1.06 -3.82
N ASP A 10 10.43 2.33 -4.09
CA ASP A 10 10.79 3.44 -3.22
C ASP A 10 9.61 3.84 -2.31
N SER A 11 9.88 3.97 -1.01
CA SER A 11 8.91 4.38 0.01
C SER A 11 9.25 5.71 0.68
N THR A 12 10.12 6.54 0.06
CA THR A 12 10.59 7.82 0.61
C THR A 12 9.43 8.75 0.98
N LEU A 13 8.38 8.77 0.17
CA LEU A 13 7.21 9.65 0.33
C LEU A 13 6.13 9.12 1.29
N ARG A 14 6.25 7.87 1.73
CA ARG A 14 5.36 7.24 2.72
C ARG A 14 6.13 6.89 3.99
N ASP A 15 6.91 5.82 3.97
CA ASP A 15 7.62 5.31 5.15
C ASP A 15 8.72 6.30 5.57
N GLY A 16 9.46 6.82 4.59
CA GLY A 16 10.47 7.85 4.83
C GLY A 16 9.89 9.17 5.38
N ALA A 17 8.59 9.42 5.19
CA ALA A 17 7.90 10.58 5.74
C ALA A 17 7.45 10.39 7.21
N GLN A 18 7.54 9.18 7.78
CA GLN A 18 7.14 8.90 9.16
C GLN A 18 8.21 9.30 10.19
N GLY A 19 9.40 9.72 9.74
CA GLY A 19 10.45 10.25 10.59
C GLY A 19 10.05 11.55 11.29
N GLU A 20 10.45 11.71 12.54
CA GLU A 20 10.17 12.91 13.33
C GLU A 20 10.71 14.17 12.63
N GLY A 21 9.89 15.21 12.55
CA GLY A 21 10.24 16.48 11.90
C GLY A 21 10.15 16.47 10.37
N ILE A 22 9.79 15.35 9.74
CA ILE A 22 9.59 15.28 8.29
C ILE A 22 8.13 15.61 7.95
N SER A 23 7.92 16.62 7.12
CA SER A 23 6.60 16.93 6.57
C SER A 23 6.76 17.55 5.19
N TYR A 24 6.44 16.77 4.15
CA TYR A 24 6.42 17.26 2.79
C TYR A 24 5.19 18.14 2.52
N SER A 25 5.41 19.26 1.83
CA SER A 25 4.35 19.95 1.11
C SER A 25 3.97 19.18 -0.16
N VAL A 26 2.85 19.54 -0.80
CA VAL A 26 2.45 18.91 -2.07
C VAL A 26 3.52 19.15 -3.15
N SER A 27 4.10 20.35 -3.22
CA SER A 27 5.18 20.68 -4.16
C SER A 27 6.45 19.88 -3.91
N ASP A 28 6.79 19.60 -2.64
CA ASP A 28 7.93 18.75 -2.31
C ASP A 28 7.69 17.33 -2.84
N LYS A 29 6.48 16.79 -2.60
CA LYS A 29 6.12 15.45 -3.08
C LYS A 29 6.19 15.35 -4.61
N LEU A 30 5.64 16.30 -5.35
CA LEU A 30 5.71 16.33 -6.81
C LEU A 30 7.17 16.39 -7.30
N SER A 31 8.00 17.19 -6.66
CA SER A 31 9.42 17.32 -7.02
C SER A 31 10.17 16.01 -6.78
N ILE A 32 9.92 15.35 -5.65
CA ILE A 32 10.54 14.06 -5.30
C ILE A 32 10.06 12.95 -6.24
N VAL A 33 8.76 12.87 -6.57
CA VAL A 33 8.25 11.87 -7.53
C VAL A 33 8.96 11.98 -8.87
N ARG A 34 9.09 13.20 -9.40
CA ARG A 34 9.79 13.43 -10.68
C ARG A 34 11.25 13.05 -10.60
N ALA A 35 11.93 13.36 -9.51
CA ALA A 35 13.32 12.98 -9.30
C ALA A 35 13.51 11.46 -9.20
N LEU A 36 12.61 10.76 -8.51
CA LEU A 36 12.62 9.29 -8.41
C LEU A 36 12.31 8.63 -9.76
N ASP A 37 11.36 9.17 -10.51
CA ASP A 37 11.04 8.72 -11.87
C ASP A 37 12.23 8.89 -12.81
N ASP A 38 12.87 10.06 -12.81
CA ASP A 38 14.07 10.32 -13.61
C ASP A 38 15.27 9.47 -13.16
N PHE A 39 15.36 9.09 -11.89
CA PHE A 39 16.35 8.12 -11.39
C PHE A 39 16.08 6.69 -11.91
N GLY A 40 14.84 6.38 -12.24
CA GLY A 40 14.44 5.10 -12.84
C GLY A 40 13.98 4.05 -11.84
N VAL A 41 13.36 4.44 -10.72
CA VAL A 41 12.69 3.48 -9.83
C VAL A 41 11.45 2.87 -10.52
N ASP A 42 11.12 1.61 -10.22
CA ASP A 42 9.97 0.94 -10.85
C ASP A 42 8.64 1.30 -10.16
N TYR A 43 8.65 1.50 -8.83
CA TYR A 43 7.48 1.86 -8.03
C TYR A 43 7.80 2.98 -7.04
N ILE A 44 6.84 3.88 -6.85
CA ILE A 44 6.90 4.94 -5.84
C ILE A 44 5.66 4.85 -4.96
N GLU A 45 5.85 4.55 -3.68
CA GLU A 45 4.81 4.60 -2.66
C GLU A 45 4.61 6.03 -2.16
N ALA A 46 3.58 6.70 -2.68
CA ALA A 46 3.51 8.16 -2.66
C ALA A 46 2.65 8.74 -1.51
N GLY A 47 2.21 7.90 -0.58
CA GLY A 47 1.48 8.29 0.62
C GLY A 47 0.17 7.55 0.83
N ASN A 48 -0.55 7.94 1.89
CA ASN A 48 -1.80 7.33 2.33
C ASN A 48 -2.95 8.35 2.28
N PRO A 49 -3.76 8.36 1.20
CA PRO A 49 -4.86 9.31 1.03
C PRO A 49 -6.02 9.06 2.01
N GLY A 50 -6.07 7.90 2.68
CA GLY A 50 -7.04 7.62 3.74
C GLY A 50 -6.70 8.32 5.06
N SER A 51 -5.43 8.72 5.25
CA SER A 51 -4.93 9.26 6.53
C SER A 51 -4.49 10.73 6.46
N ASN A 52 -4.06 11.22 5.29
CA ASN A 52 -3.43 12.53 5.16
C ASN A 52 -4.10 13.37 4.05
N PRO A 53 -4.71 14.53 4.35
CA PRO A 53 -5.33 15.38 3.34
C PRO A 53 -4.34 15.96 2.33
N LYS A 54 -3.06 16.12 2.70
CA LYS A 54 -2.01 16.53 1.75
C LYS A 54 -1.79 15.46 0.68
N ASP A 55 -1.97 14.18 1.01
CA ASP A 55 -1.81 13.08 0.06
C ASP A 55 -2.96 13.06 -0.93
N ILE A 56 -4.18 13.35 -0.48
CA ILE A 56 -5.34 13.53 -1.39
C ILE A 56 -5.07 14.66 -2.39
N ALA A 57 -4.57 15.80 -1.92
CA ALA A 57 -4.23 16.93 -2.79
C ALA A 57 -3.12 16.56 -3.78
N PHE A 58 -2.06 15.92 -3.29
CA PHE A 58 -0.96 15.42 -4.10
C PHE A 58 -1.41 14.43 -5.18
N PHE A 59 -2.21 13.42 -4.84
CA PHE A 59 -2.71 12.45 -5.81
C PHE A 59 -3.64 13.08 -6.85
N ARG A 60 -4.30 14.19 -6.55
CA ARG A 60 -5.06 14.96 -7.54
C ARG A 60 -4.14 15.72 -8.49
N GLU A 61 -3.07 16.32 -7.98
CA GLU A 61 -2.13 17.12 -8.77
C GLU A 61 -1.22 16.25 -9.65
N VAL A 62 -0.70 15.14 -9.12
CA VAL A 62 0.24 14.26 -9.84
C VAL A 62 -0.39 13.57 -11.06
N ARG A 63 -1.73 13.54 -11.17
CA ARG A 63 -2.42 13.02 -12.36
C ARG A 63 -2.11 13.81 -13.64
N GLY A 64 -1.74 15.09 -13.49
CA GLY A 64 -1.28 15.91 -14.61
C GLY A 64 0.13 15.55 -15.08
N ASP A 65 0.88 14.77 -14.30
CA ASP A 65 2.24 14.37 -14.63
C ASP A 65 2.24 13.03 -15.37
N THR A 66 3.03 12.97 -16.46
CA THR A 66 3.32 11.72 -17.16
C THR A 66 4.67 11.20 -16.69
N LEU A 67 4.67 10.16 -15.85
CA LEU A 67 5.88 9.46 -15.43
C LEU A 67 6.39 8.55 -16.55
N LYS A 68 7.72 8.51 -16.72
CA LYS A 68 8.39 7.77 -17.80
C LYS A 68 8.68 6.32 -17.41
N HIS A 69 8.95 6.09 -16.12
CA HIS A 69 9.49 4.84 -15.59
C HIS A 69 8.63 4.29 -14.45
N ALA A 70 8.36 5.12 -13.45
CA ALA A 70 7.80 4.70 -12.19
C ALA A 70 6.28 4.52 -12.25
N ARG A 71 5.80 3.53 -11.52
CA ARG A 71 4.37 3.31 -11.24
C ARG A 71 4.06 3.81 -9.83
N LEU A 72 3.19 4.81 -9.76
CA LEU A 72 2.73 5.32 -8.46
C LEU A 72 1.87 4.29 -7.75
N CYS A 73 2.06 4.22 -6.44
CA CYS A 73 1.30 3.39 -5.51
C CYS A 73 0.68 4.27 -4.42
N ALA A 74 -0.63 4.16 -4.22
CA ALA A 74 -1.27 4.64 -3.01
C ALA A 74 -1.20 3.56 -1.91
N PHE A 75 -0.82 3.95 -0.70
CA PHE A 75 -0.65 3.04 0.45
C PHE A 75 -1.86 3.06 1.37
N GLY A 76 -2.32 1.90 1.82
CA GLY A 76 -3.33 1.80 2.87
C GLY A 76 -3.55 0.38 3.37
N SER A 77 -4.47 0.22 4.32
CA SER A 77 -4.80 -1.11 4.87
C SER A 77 -5.80 -1.86 4.00
N THR A 78 -5.94 -3.17 4.26
CA THR A 78 -7.15 -3.92 3.91
C THR A 78 -8.41 -3.28 4.51
N HIS A 79 -9.59 -3.63 3.98
CA HIS A 79 -10.84 -3.15 4.54
C HIS A 79 -11.02 -3.59 6.00
N LYS A 80 -11.74 -2.77 6.78
CA LYS A 80 -11.98 -3.04 8.20
C LYS A 80 -12.98 -4.18 8.40
N LYS A 81 -12.89 -4.80 9.57
CA LYS A 81 -13.90 -5.71 10.11
C LYS A 81 -15.28 -5.05 10.08
N GLY A 82 -16.28 -5.78 9.60
CA GLY A 82 -17.66 -5.31 9.50
C GLY A 82 -17.95 -4.36 8.32
N ALA A 83 -16.95 -4.05 7.50
CA ALA A 83 -17.11 -3.34 6.23
C ALA A 83 -16.85 -4.27 5.04
N THR A 84 -17.18 -3.80 3.85
CA THR A 84 -16.76 -4.40 2.58
C THR A 84 -15.77 -3.47 1.89
N PRO A 85 -14.96 -3.93 0.92
CA PRO A 85 -14.09 -3.04 0.13
C PRO A 85 -14.83 -1.84 -0.48
N GLU A 86 -16.09 -2.02 -0.89
CA GLU A 86 -16.94 -0.98 -1.50
C GLU A 86 -17.45 0.07 -0.51
N SER A 87 -17.49 -0.25 0.78
CA SER A 87 -18.01 0.63 1.83
C SER A 87 -16.92 1.19 2.74
N ASP A 88 -15.72 0.61 2.71
CA ASP A 88 -14.60 1.04 3.55
C ASP A 88 -14.00 2.38 3.06
N PRO A 89 -14.01 3.43 3.89
CA PRO A 89 -13.52 4.75 3.47
C PRO A 89 -12.03 4.78 3.09
N ASN A 90 -11.20 3.95 3.72
CA ASN A 90 -9.78 3.87 3.40
C ASN A 90 -9.61 3.24 2.00
N VAL A 91 -10.27 2.11 1.74
CA VAL A 91 -10.24 1.44 0.43
C VAL A 91 -10.77 2.35 -0.68
N LEU A 92 -11.88 3.05 -0.43
CA LEU A 92 -12.41 4.03 -1.39
C LEU A 92 -11.46 5.20 -1.62
N SER A 93 -10.71 5.63 -0.61
CA SER A 93 -9.69 6.69 -0.76
C SER A 93 -8.54 6.25 -1.66
N LEU A 94 -8.08 5.00 -1.52
CA LEU A 94 -7.08 4.41 -2.42
C LEU A 94 -7.59 4.32 -3.86
N LEU A 95 -8.84 3.90 -4.08
CA LEU A 95 -9.42 3.85 -5.42
C LEU A 95 -9.50 5.26 -6.05
N ARG A 96 -9.86 6.27 -5.25
CA ARG A 96 -9.88 7.68 -5.65
C ARG A 96 -8.49 8.26 -5.88
N ALA A 97 -7.40 7.63 -5.46
CA ALA A 97 -6.06 8.07 -5.83
C ALA A 97 -5.78 7.85 -7.33
N GLU A 98 -6.51 6.93 -7.97
CA GLU A 98 -6.42 6.59 -9.39
C GLU A 98 -5.03 6.12 -9.87
N THR A 99 -4.17 5.69 -8.94
CA THR A 99 -2.84 5.16 -9.23
C THR A 99 -2.88 3.81 -9.95
N PRO A 100 -1.90 3.49 -10.83
CA PRO A 100 -1.87 2.20 -11.55
C PRO A 100 -1.62 0.99 -10.64
N ALA A 101 -1.06 1.21 -9.44
CA ALA A 101 -0.84 0.21 -8.43
C ALA A 101 -1.32 0.72 -7.05
N VAL A 102 -1.55 -0.21 -6.12
CA VAL A 102 -1.79 0.07 -4.71
C VAL A 102 -0.86 -0.80 -3.87
N SER A 103 -0.35 -0.22 -2.78
CA SER A 103 0.41 -0.93 -1.75
C SER A 103 -0.54 -1.16 -0.57
N LEU A 104 -0.85 -2.41 -0.28
CA LEU A 104 -1.78 -2.80 0.77
C LEU A 104 -1.06 -3.53 1.87
N PHE A 105 -1.26 -3.11 3.12
CA PHE A 105 -0.79 -3.91 4.26
C PHE A 105 -1.94 -4.69 4.91
N GLY A 106 -1.61 -5.91 5.35
CA GLY A 106 -2.49 -6.77 6.14
C GLY A 106 -1.70 -7.54 7.19
N LYS A 107 -2.27 -7.78 8.37
CA LYS A 107 -1.58 -8.49 9.46
C LYS A 107 -1.32 -9.95 9.08
N ALA A 108 -0.07 -10.39 9.16
CA ALA A 108 0.34 -11.76 8.87
C ALA A 108 0.74 -12.56 10.13
N TRP A 109 0.73 -11.93 11.30
CA TRP A 109 0.98 -12.56 12.60
C TRP A 109 -0.34 -12.73 13.39
N ASP A 110 -0.66 -13.97 13.78
CA ASP A 110 -1.87 -14.33 14.52
C ASP A 110 -2.04 -13.53 15.83
N LEU A 111 -0.95 -13.19 16.52
CA LEU A 111 -0.99 -12.29 17.68
C LEU A 111 -1.67 -10.95 17.34
N HIS A 112 -1.29 -10.32 16.23
CA HIS A 112 -1.88 -9.04 15.82
C HIS A 112 -3.31 -9.20 15.31
N VAL A 113 -3.62 -10.33 14.67
CA VAL A 113 -5.00 -10.62 14.26
C VAL A 113 -5.94 -10.66 15.47
N HIS A 114 -5.52 -11.31 16.55
CA HIS A 114 -6.34 -11.41 17.76
C HIS A 114 -6.29 -10.16 18.65
N LYS A 115 -5.12 -9.51 18.79
CA LYS A 115 -4.93 -8.41 19.75
C LYS A 115 -5.14 -7.02 19.17
N VAL A 116 -4.86 -6.81 17.89
CA VAL A 116 -4.98 -5.50 17.22
C VAL A 116 -6.26 -5.44 16.41
N LEU A 117 -6.49 -6.43 15.54
CA LEU A 117 -7.70 -6.47 14.71
C LEU A 117 -8.93 -6.99 15.47
N MET A 118 -8.72 -7.69 16.59
CA MET A 118 -9.78 -8.29 17.41
C MET A 118 -10.73 -9.15 16.57
N THR A 119 -10.13 -9.98 15.73
CA THR A 119 -10.84 -10.80 14.73
C THR A 119 -10.35 -12.25 14.74
N SER A 120 -11.04 -13.11 14.00
CA SER A 120 -10.60 -14.50 13.81
C SER A 120 -9.57 -14.61 12.68
N LEU A 121 -8.78 -15.69 12.68
CA LEU A 121 -7.79 -15.95 11.65
C LEU A 121 -8.44 -16.05 10.26
N GLU A 122 -9.56 -16.76 10.16
CA GLU A 122 -10.36 -16.91 8.93
C GLU A 122 -10.89 -15.56 8.44
N GLU A 123 -11.49 -14.78 9.35
CA GLU A 123 -12.01 -13.46 9.00
C GLU A 123 -10.89 -12.55 8.48
N ASN A 124 -9.68 -12.59 9.04
CA ASN A 124 -8.54 -11.83 8.51
C ASN A 124 -8.12 -12.28 7.10
N LEU A 125 -8.14 -13.58 6.80
CA LEU A 125 -7.89 -14.08 5.44
C LEU A 125 -8.94 -13.54 4.46
N ASP A 126 -10.19 -13.45 4.89
CA ASP A 126 -11.25 -12.82 4.11
C ASP A 126 -11.01 -11.31 3.91
N LEU A 127 -10.60 -10.57 4.96
CA LEU A 127 -10.28 -9.14 4.84
C LEU A 127 -9.19 -8.89 3.78
N VAL A 128 -8.12 -9.67 3.83
CA VAL A 128 -7.00 -9.61 2.88
C VAL A 128 -7.50 -9.98 1.48
N GLY A 129 -8.06 -11.18 1.33
CA GLY A 129 -8.47 -11.72 0.05
C GLY A 129 -9.53 -10.86 -0.65
N ASN A 130 -10.52 -10.34 0.08
CA ASN A 130 -11.56 -9.49 -0.48
C ASN A 130 -11.00 -8.14 -0.96
N THR A 131 -10.08 -7.53 -0.18
CA THR A 131 -9.47 -6.26 -0.60
C THR A 131 -8.60 -6.44 -1.84
N VAL A 132 -7.75 -7.47 -1.87
CA VAL A 132 -6.88 -7.77 -3.03
C VAL A 132 -7.71 -8.03 -4.28
N ARG A 133 -8.74 -8.90 -4.17
CA ARG A 133 -9.67 -9.19 -5.28
C ARG A 133 -10.40 -7.94 -5.76
N TYR A 134 -10.78 -7.04 -4.85
CA TYR A 134 -11.45 -5.80 -5.20
C TYR A 134 -10.56 -4.93 -6.09
N PHE A 135 -9.33 -4.62 -5.67
CA PHE A 135 -8.41 -3.80 -6.48
C PHE A 135 -8.03 -4.45 -7.81
N HIS A 136 -7.85 -5.77 -7.83
CA HIS A 136 -7.61 -6.50 -9.07
C HIS A 136 -8.76 -6.32 -10.07
N ARG A 137 -10.03 -6.42 -9.62
CA ARG A 137 -11.21 -6.17 -10.47
C ARG A 137 -11.31 -4.71 -10.95
N GLN A 138 -10.75 -3.76 -10.19
CA GLN A 138 -10.64 -2.35 -10.59
C GLN A 138 -9.45 -2.08 -11.53
N GLY A 139 -8.77 -3.13 -12.01
CA GLY A 139 -7.64 -3.01 -12.94
C GLY A 139 -6.37 -2.46 -12.30
N ARG A 140 -6.23 -2.55 -10.96
CA ARG A 140 -5.05 -2.09 -10.24
C ARG A 140 -4.11 -3.26 -9.99
N GLU A 141 -2.82 -2.99 -10.09
CA GLU A 141 -1.81 -3.90 -9.55
C GLU A 141 -1.77 -3.78 -8.03
N VAL A 142 -1.63 -4.91 -7.33
CA VAL A 142 -1.59 -4.94 -5.88
C VAL A 142 -0.22 -5.43 -5.44
N ILE A 143 0.44 -4.61 -4.63
CA ILE A 143 1.63 -4.98 -3.89
C ILE A 143 1.17 -5.21 -2.46
N PHE A 144 1.33 -6.42 -1.95
CA PHE A 144 0.86 -6.80 -0.63
C PHE A 144 2.02 -6.86 0.37
N ASP A 145 1.93 -6.02 1.40
CA ASP A 145 2.80 -6.03 2.57
C ASP A 145 2.18 -6.91 3.66
N ALA A 146 2.74 -8.10 3.82
CA ALA A 146 2.40 -9.01 4.91
C ALA A 146 3.02 -8.49 6.21
N GLU A 147 2.29 -7.63 6.91
CA GLU A 147 2.82 -6.91 8.07
C GLU A 147 3.12 -7.89 9.22
N HIS A 148 4.33 -7.80 9.78
CA HIS A 148 4.90 -8.75 10.74
C HIS A 148 5.06 -10.19 10.21
N PHE A 149 5.27 -10.36 8.90
CA PHE A 149 5.45 -11.68 8.28
C PHE A 149 6.51 -12.54 8.96
N PHE A 150 7.71 -12.01 9.24
CA PHE A 150 8.79 -12.84 9.80
C PHE A 150 8.54 -13.25 11.26
N ASP A 151 7.87 -12.41 12.06
CA ASP A 151 7.43 -12.78 13.40
C ASP A 151 6.35 -13.87 13.34
N GLY A 152 5.36 -13.68 12.45
CA GLY A 152 4.33 -14.69 12.20
C GLY A 152 4.90 -16.00 11.68
N LEU A 153 5.88 -15.96 10.76
CA LEU A 153 6.51 -17.15 10.19
C LEU A 153 7.28 -17.95 11.25
N ARG A 154 7.88 -17.26 12.22
CA ARG A 154 8.54 -17.89 13.37
C ARG A 154 7.54 -18.55 14.31
N ASP A 155 6.43 -17.88 14.61
CA ASP A 155 5.51 -18.30 15.68
C ASP A 155 4.40 -19.24 15.18
N ASN A 156 3.86 -19.00 13.99
CA ASN A 156 2.79 -19.78 13.35
C ASN A 156 2.94 -19.78 11.80
N PRO A 157 3.92 -20.53 11.26
CA PRO A 157 4.20 -20.54 9.82
C PRO A 157 3.01 -20.99 8.96
N GLU A 158 2.19 -21.92 9.47
CA GLU A 158 1.01 -22.41 8.72
C GLU A 158 0.01 -21.29 8.46
N TYR A 159 -0.32 -20.50 9.49
CA TYR A 159 -1.24 -19.38 9.32
C TYR A 159 -0.62 -18.28 8.47
N THR A 160 0.62 -17.88 8.78
CA THR A 160 1.28 -16.76 8.09
C THR A 160 1.42 -17.01 6.59
N LEU A 161 1.70 -18.24 6.17
CA LEU A 161 1.75 -18.59 4.74
C LEU A 161 0.38 -18.59 4.06
N LYS A 162 -0.72 -18.81 4.78
CA LYS A 162 -2.09 -18.72 4.22
C LYS A 162 -2.51 -17.29 3.88
N VAL A 163 -1.82 -16.28 4.44
CA VAL A 163 -2.11 -14.86 4.19
C VAL A 163 -1.63 -14.42 2.79
N LEU A 164 -0.67 -15.14 2.20
CA LEU A 164 -0.14 -14.90 0.86
C LEU A 164 -0.96 -15.60 -0.23
#